data_AF-A0A2E4W6A9-F1
#
_entry.id   AF-A0A2E4W6A9-F1
#
_cell.length_a   1.000
_cell.length_b   1.000
_cell.length_c   1.000
_cell.angle_alpha   90.00
_cell.angle_beta   90.00
_cell.angle_gamma   90.00
#
_symmetry.space_group_name_H-M   'P 1'
#
loop_
_entity.id
_entity.type
_entity.pdbx_description
1 polymer ?
#
loop_
_entity_poly.entity_id
_entity_poly.type
_entity_poly.pdbx_seq_one_letter_code
_entity_poly.pdbx_strand_id
1 'polypeptide(L)'
;MFKEHLNFINEKLSPQSSDLHEYFEAQRNLHKEVDVPRFATAVDGIVAEFFETRNTDDARHIKLELGDMLFYVLLLAASIDIEPFEIWVDSGDSILETLETLAEHKKKVFYQGLPFDRELVKRCHGLLIGYIREAAQTIGSTLEEVLQMNRNKLEGRYKKGFTVEESNNRKDGDL
;
A
#
# COMPACT_ATOMS: atom_id res chain seq x y z
N MET A 1 16.82 -21.74 26.63
CA MET A 1 17.16 -20.82 25.52
C MET A 1 15.93 -20.31 24.77
N PHE A 2 15.29 -21.07 23.86
CA PHE A 2 14.16 -20.53 23.05
C PHE A 2 12.96 -20.06 23.89
N LYS A 3 12.55 -20.84 24.90
CA LYS A 3 11.43 -20.47 25.79
C LYS A 3 11.72 -19.23 26.65
N GLU A 4 12.95 -19.11 27.14
CA GLU A 4 13.40 -17.92 27.89
C GLU A 4 13.42 -16.69 26.99
N HIS A 5 13.85 -16.85 25.74
CA HIS A 5 13.85 -15.76 24.77
C HIS A 5 12.44 -15.33 24.36
N LEU A 6 11.50 -16.28 24.22
CA LEU A 6 10.08 -15.95 24.01
C LEU A 6 9.48 -15.16 25.17
N ASN A 7 9.79 -15.55 26.41
CA ASN A 7 9.36 -14.78 27.58
C ASN A 7 9.95 -13.36 27.55
N PHE A 8 11.24 -13.23 27.25
CA PHE A 8 11.88 -11.93 27.09
C PHE A 8 11.20 -11.07 26.02
N ILE A 9 10.86 -11.64 24.85
CA ILE A 9 10.14 -10.91 23.79
C ILE A 9 8.78 -10.43 24.30
N ASN A 10 8.01 -11.29 24.97
CA ASN A 10 6.70 -10.93 25.50
C ASN A 10 6.75 -9.76 26.49
N GLU A 11 7.83 -9.63 27.26
CA GLU A 11 8.07 -8.49 28.16
C GLU A 11 8.41 -7.18 27.44
N LYS A 12 8.73 -7.22 26.13
CA LYS A 12 9.10 -6.04 25.32
C LYS A 12 8.03 -5.62 24.33
N LEU A 13 6.94 -6.36 24.21
CA LEU A 13 5.82 -5.97 23.36
C LEU A 13 5.16 -4.72 23.93
N SER A 14 4.75 -3.82 23.05
CA SER A 14 3.82 -2.75 23.41
C SER A 14 2.45 -3.33 23.79
N PRO A 15 1.64 -2.59 24.55
CA PRO A 15 0.25 -3.00 24.83
C PRO A 15 -0.53 -3.31 23.55
N GLN A 16 -0.39 -2.47 22.51
CA GLN A 16 -1.10 -2.65 21.23
C GLN A 16 -0.60 -3.86 20.42
N SER A 17 0.59 -4.38 20.70
CA SER A 17 1.10 -5.62 20.08
C SER A 17 0.76 -6.88 20.88
N SER A 18 0.29 -6.74 22.12
CA SER A 18 0.11 -7.85 23.06
C SER A 18 -1.32 -8.01 23.60
N ASP A 19 -2.15 -6.97 23.47
CA ASP A 19 -3.53 -6.96 23.94
C ASP A 19 -4.47 -6.44 22.85
N LEU A 20 -5.56 -7.19 22.60
CA LEU A 20 -6.51 -6.90 21.53
C LEU A 20 -7.37 -5.66 21.84
N HIS A 21 -7.70 -5.43 23.12
CA HIS A 21 -8.47 -4.24 23.51
C HIS A 21 -7.64 -2.98 23.31
N GLU A 22 -6.39 -2.99 23.77
CA GLU A 22 -5.43 -1.88 23.57
C GLU A 22 -5.20 -1.60 22.09
N TYR A 23 -5.07 -2.65 21.26
CA TYR A 23 -4.99 -2.51 19.81
C TYR A 23 -6.21 -1.77 19.24
N PHE A 24 -7.43 -2.22 19.55
CA PHE A 24 -8.64 -1.61 19.01
C PHE A 24 -8.86 -0.17 19.51
N GLU A 25 -8.53 0.14 20.77
CA GLU A 25 -8.60 1.50 21.27
C GLU A 25 -7.59 2.42 20.57
N ALA A 26 -6.37 1.94 20.30
CA ALA A 26 -5.40 2.67 19.49
C ALA A 26 -5.93 2.91 18.06
N GLN A 27 -6.49 1.89 17.40
CA GLN A 27 -7.08 2.03 16.06
C GLN A 27 -8.24 3.04 16.04
N ARG A 28 -9.13 3.01 17.04
CA ARG A 28 -10.25 3.97 17.15
C ARG A 28 -9.77 5.41 17.30
N ASN A 29 -8.70 5.62 18.06
CA ASN A 29 -8.13 6.96 18.23
C ASN A 29 -7.42 7.42 16.94
N LEU A 30 -6.61 6.54 16.32
CA LEU A 30 -5.96 6.82 15.05
C LEU A 30 -6.96 7.12 13.92
N HIS A 31 -8.14 6.48 13.95
CA HIS A 31 -9.20 6.69 12.96
C HIS A 31 -9.75 8.13 12.91
N LYS A 32 -9.46 8.94 13.94
CA LYS A 32 -9.79 10.38 13.96
C LYS A 32 -8.88 11.20 13.04
N GLU A 33 -7.69 10.68 12.73
CA GLU A 33 -6.66 11.35 11.93
C GLU A 33 -6.48 10.75 10.54
N VAL A 34 -6.83 9.48 10.34
CA VAL A 34 -6.68 8.76 9.06
C VAL A 34 -7.75 7.68 8.95
N ASP A 35 -8.24 7.38 7.74
CA ASP A 35 -9.11 6.22 7.52
C ASP A 35 -8.29 4.93 7.66
N VAL A 36 -8.18 4.44 8.90
CA VAL A 36 -7.39 3.25 9.29
C VAL A 36 -7.61 2.04 8.37
N PRO A 37 -8.85 1.57 8.07
CA PRO A 37 -9.06 0.47 7.13
C PRO A 37 -8.45 0.70 5.74
N ARG A 38 -8.66 1.88 5.16
CA ARG A 38 -8.11 2.22 3.83
C ARG A 38 -6.59 2.35 3.88
N PHE A 39 -6.06 3.01 4.90
CA PHE A 39 -4.61 3.16 5.09
C PHE A 39 -3.92 1.81 5.25
N ALA A 40 -4.48 0.92 6.08
CA ALA A 40 -3.93 -0.42 6.28
C ALA A 40 -3.86 -1.21 4.97
N THR A 41 -4.98 -1.22 4.24
CA THR A 41 -5.15 -1.91 2.95
C THR A 41 -4.20 -1.34 1.90
N ALA A 42 -4.08 -0.01 1.83
CA ALA A 42 -3.21 0.66 0.90
C ALA A 42 -1.74 0.29 1.13
N VAL A 43 -1.24 0.43 2.36
CA VAL A 43 0.18 0.14 2.67
C VAL A 43 0.53 -1.33 2.41
N ASP A 44 -0.32 -2.27 2.83
CA ASP A 44 -0.06 -3.70 2.60
C ASP A 44 -0.10 -4.04 1.11
N GLY A 45 -1.08 -3.49 0.38
CA GLY A 45 -1.21 -3.69 -1.05
C GLY A 45 -0.03 -3.13 -1.84
N ILE A 46 0.35 -1.87 -1.62
CA ILE A 46 1.48 -1.23 -2.32
C ILE A 46 2.76 -2.08 -2.17
N VAL A 47 3.05 -2.54 -0.95
CA VAL A 47 4.24 -3.35 -0.68
C VAL A 47 4.17 -4.70 -1.39
N ALA A 48 3.02 -5.38 -1.36
CA ALA A 48 2.84 -6.66 -2.03
C ALA A 48 3.02 -6.53 -3.55
N GLU A 49 2.28 -5.62 -4.18
CA GLU A 49 2.28 -5.44 -5.64
C GLU A 49 3.66 -4.99 -6.17
N PHE A 50 4.40 -4.17 -5.40
CA PHE A 50 5.77 -3.80 -5.79
C PHE A 50 6.67 -5.03 -6.00
N PHE A 51 6.58 -6.05 -5.14
CA PHE A 51 7.39 -7.25 -5.32
C PHE A 51 6.92 -8.12 -6.49
N GLU A 52 5.65 -8.03 -6.89
CA GLU A 52 5.13 -8.72 -8.09
C GLU A 52 5.71 -8.11 -9.38
N THR A 53 5.87 -6.78 -9.44
CA THR A 53 6.49 -6.09 -10.61
C THR A 53 7.91 -6.57 -10.94
N ARG A 54 8.64 -7.14 -9.97
CA ARG A 54 10.06 -7.51 -10.12
C ARG A 54 10.29 -8.90 -10.71
N ASN A 55 9.22 -9.67 -10.94
CA ASN A 55 9.33 -11.09 -11.32
C ASN A 55 9.26 -11.34 -12.83
N THR A 56 9.27 -10.29 -13.65
CA THR A 56 9.02 -10.40 -15.10
C THR A 56 9.71 -9.28 -15.89
N ASP A 57 10.11 -9.59 -17.12
CA ASP A 57 10.56 -8.60 -18.12
C ASP A 57 9.44 -8.27 -19.14
N ASP A 58 8.26 -8.89 -19.01
CA ASP A 58 7.13 -8.63 -19.90
C ASP A 58 6.51 -7.26 -19.59
N ALA A 59 6.68 -6.31 -20.51
CA ALA A 59 6.11 -4.97 -20.43
C ALA A 59 4.59 -4.96 -20.18
N ARG A 60 3.84 -5.93 -20.71
CA ARG A 60 2.40 -6.02 -20.46
C ARG A 60 2.12 -6.39 -19.01
N HIS A 61 2.83 -7.38 -18.48
CA HIS A 61 2.71 -7.81 -17.09
C HIS A 61 3.11 -6.67 -16.15
N ILE A 62 4.25 -6.01 -16.39
CA ILE A 62 4.68 -4.83 -15.62
C ILE A 62 3.57 -3.75 -15.62
N LYS A 63 2.94 -3.48 -16.76
CA LYS A 63 1.84 -2.49 -16.85
C LYS A 63 0.63 -2.87 -16.00
N LEU A 64 0.31 -4.17 -15.89
CA LEU A 64 -0.78 -4.67 -15.03
C LEU A 64 -0.44 -4.47 -13.55
N GLU A 65 0.79 -4.82 -13.14
CA GLU A 65 1.24 -4.68 -11.76
C GLU A 65 1.38 -3.21 -11.33
N LEU A 66 1.85 -2.33 -12.23
CA LEU A 66 1.83 -0.89 -12.01
C LEU A 66 0.40 -0.35 -11.82
N GLY A 67 -0.58 -0.97 -12.49
CA GLY A 67 -1.99 -0.66 -12.32
C GLY A 67 -2.52 -1.04 -10.94
N ASP A 68 -2.14 -2.22 -10.45
CA ASP A 68 -2.54 -2.70 -9.12
C ASP A 68 -1.83 -1.90 -8.02
N MET A 69 -0.55 -1.56 -8.19
CA MET A 69 0.15 -0.59 -7.33
C MET A 69 -0.59 0.75 -7.31
N LEU A 70 -0.95 1.29 -8.48
CA LEU A 70 -1.65 2.58 -8.58
C LEU A 70 -2.98 2.56 -7.84
N PHE A 71 -3.76 1.47 -7.92
CA PHE A 71 -4.99 1.31 -7.15
C PHE A 71 -4.76 1.56 -5.65
N TYR A 72 -3.74 0.93 -5.06
CA TYR A 72 -3.46 1.11 -3.63
C TYR A 72 -2.84 2.46 -3.30
N VAL A 73 -2.07 3.07 -4.21
CA VAL A 73 -1.58 4.45 -4.02
C VAL A 73 -2.74 5.45 -4.01
N LEU A 74 -3.74 5.29 -4.90
CA LEU A 74 -4.95 6.11 -4.86
C LEU A 74 -5.77 5.86 -3.59
N LEU A 75 -5.81 4.62 -3.09
CA LEU A 75 -6.44 4.29 -1.81
C LEU A 75 -5.70 4.94 -0.63
N LEU A 76 -4.37 5.06 -0.70
CA LEU A 76 -3.56 5.78 0.28
C LEU A 76 -3.95 7.26 0.31
N ALA A 77 -4.05 7.93 -0.83
CA ALA A 77 -4.53 9.32 -0.90
C ALA A 77 -5.92 9.46 -0.29
N ALA A 78 -6.86 8.59 -0.66
CA ALA A 78 -8.20 8.58 -0.09
C ALA A 78 -8.21 8.35 1.43
N SER A 79 -7.25 7.59 1.97
CA SER A 79 -7.17 7.33 3.40
C SER A 79 -6.82 8.56 4.24
N ILE A 80 -6.10 9.51 3.63
CA ILE A 80 -5.69 10.77 4.24
C ILE A 80 -6.37 11.98 3.59
N ASP A 81 -7.45 11.80 2.83
CA ASP A 81 -8.23 12.92 2.25
C ASP A 81 -7.36 13.95 1.50
N ILE A 82 -6.55 13.47 0.56
CA ILE A 82 -5.79 14.33 -0.36
C ILE A 82 -6.16 14.03 -1.81
N GLU A 83 -6.00 15.02 -2.68
CA GLU A 83 -6.04 14.79 -4.12
C GLU A 83 -4.76 14.04 -4.56
N PRO A 84 -4.89 12.86 -5.20
CA PRO A 84 -3.75 11.98 -5.48
C PRO A 84 -2.73 12.59 -6.47
N PHE A 85 -3.18 13.55 -7.26
CA PHE A 85 -2.43 14.11 -8.37
C PHE A 85 -2.03 15.57 -8.14
N GLU A 86 -2.01 16.01 -6.89
CA GLU A 86 -1.49 17.35 -6.52
C GLU A 86 -0.03 17.32 -6.07
N ILE A 87 0.47 16.17 -5.60
CA ILE A 87 1.80 16.03 -5.02
C ILE A 87 2.60 15.04 -5.86
N TRP A 88 3.57 15.55 -6.63
CA TRP A 88 4.49 14.74 -7.42
C TRP A 88 5.91 15.17 -7.12
N VAL A 89 6.77 14.19 -6.88
CA VAL A 89 8.19 14.40 -6.71
C VAL A 89 8.88 13.48 -7.71
N ASP A 90 9.85 13.98 -8.47
CA ASP A 90 10.69 13.11 -9.29
C ASP A 90 11.36 12.08 -8.36
N SER A 91 11.44 10.81 -8.77
CA SER A 91 11.72 9.70 -7.85
C SER A 91 13.21 9.57 -7.47
N GLY A 92 13.88 10.70 -7.21
CA GLY A 92 15.28 10.74 -6.79
C GLY A 92 15.56 9.98 -5.48
N ASP A 93 14.53 9.67 -4.70
CA ASP A 93 14.59 8.75 -3.55
C ASP A 93 14.30 7.30 -3.98
N SER A 94 14.97 6.34 -3.33
CA SER A 94 14.75 4.92 -3.60
C SER A 94 13.30 4.50 -3.31
N ILE A 95 12.65 3.85 -4.27
CA ILE A 95 11.31 3.25 -4.07
C ILE A 95 11.30 2.29 -2.88
N LEU A 96 12.38 1.52 -2.67
CA LEU A 96 12.49 0.60 -1.54
C LEU A 96 12.50 1.35 -0.20
N GLU A 97 13.22 2.47 -0.12
CA GLU A 97 13.25 3.30 1.09
C GLU A 97 11.88 3.95 1.36
N THR A 98 11.16 4.32 0.30
CA THR A 98 9.79 4.85 0.40
C THR A 98 8.84 3.80 0.96
N LEU A 99 8.90 2.57 0.44
CA LEU A 99 8.08 1.44 0.91
C LEU A 99 8.41 1.05 2.35
N GLU A 100 9.69 0.97 2.69
CA GLU A 100 10.15 0.71 4.05
C GLU A 100 9.65 1.79 5.01
N THR A 101 9.79 3.06 4.64
CA THR A 101 9.34 4.20 5.44
C THR A 101 7.84 4.13 5.71
N LEU A 102 7.04 3.82 4.69
CA LEU A 102 5.58 3.73 4.82
C LEU A 102 5.15 2.53 5.68
N ALA A 103 5.75 1.35 5.46
CA ALA A 103 5.49 0.15 6.25
C ALA A 103 5.91 0.34 7.72
N GLU A 104 7.08 0.95 7.95
CA GLU A 104 7.58 1.28 9.28
C GLU A 104 6.66 2.28 9.99
N HIS A 105 6.19 3.31 9.28
CA HIS A 105 5.25 4.27 9.82
C HIS A 105 3.94 3.59 10.25
N LYS A 106 3.34 2.77 9.37
CA LYS A 106 2.15 1.97 9.71
C LYS A 106 2.39 1.10 10.94
N LYS A 107 3.51 0.37 10.99
CA LYS A 107 3.85 -0.49 12.14
C LYS A 107 3.90 0.31 13.44
N LYS A 108 4.55 1.48 13.42
CA LYS A 108 4.69 2.37 14.57
C LYS A 108 3.34 2.92 15.04
N VAL A 109 2.49 3.40 14.13
CA VAL A 109 1.21 4.00 14.49
C VAL A 109 0.18 2.94 14.92
N PHE A 110 0.19 1.75 14.31
CA PHE A 110 -0.78 0.70 14.62
C PHE A 110 -0.42 -0.07 15.89
N TYR A 111 0.87 -0.36 16.06
CA TYR A 111 1.31 -1.33 17.06
C TYR A 111 2.16 -0.71 18.15
N GLN A 112 2.60 0.55 18.05
CA GLN A 112 3.50 1.16 19.05
C GLN A 112 2.96 2.45 19.66
N GLY A 113 1.78 2.90 19.23
CA GLY A 113 1.12 4.09 19.77
C GLY A 113 1.81 5.41 19.41
N LEU A 114 2.64 5.43 18.36
CA LEU A 114 3.22 6.68 17.87
C LEU A 114 2.18 7.54 17.12
N PRO A 115 2.33 8.87 17.12
CA PRO A 115 1.44 9.76 16.39
C PRO A 115 1.53 9.54 14.87
N PHE A 116 0.42 9.79 14.19
CA PHE A 116 0.35 9.74 12.74
C PHE A 116 1.09 10.93 12.11
N ASP A 117 1.95 10.66 11.13
CA ASP A 117 2.71 11.69 10.41
C ASP A 117 2.14 11.80 9.00
N ARG A 118 1.13 12.66 8.88
CA ARG A 118 0.44 12.91 7.62
C ARG A 118 1.36 13.48 6.53
N GLU A 119 2.34 14.31 6.89
CA GLU A 119 3.24 14.93 5.92
C GLU A 119 4.25 13.91 5.37
N LEU A 120 4.73 12.99 6.22
CA LEU A 120 5.48 11.82 5.77
C LEU A 120 4.67 10.98 4.78
N VAL A 121 3.41 10.67 5.10
CA VAL A 121 2.55 9.86 4.21
C VAL A 121 2.29 10.58 2.88
N LYS A 122 2.05 11.90 2.88
CA LYS A 122 1.92 12.71 1.66
C LYS A 122 3.19 12.66 0.80
N ARG A 123 4.37 12.78 1.41
CA ARG A 123 5.65 12.68 0.69
C ARG A 123 5.81 11.29 0.07
N CYS A 124 5.57 10.23 0.83
CA CYS A 124 5.64 8.85 0.32
C CYS A 124 4.66 8.63 -0.84
N HIS A 125 3.43 9.15 -0.72
CA HIS A 125 2.45 9.10 -1.80
C HIS A 125 2.98 9.73 -3.10
N GLY A 126 3.53 10.95 -3.02
CA GLY A 126 4.08 11.64 -4.21
C GLY A 126 5.26 10.90 -4.85
N LEU A 127 6.15 10.32 -4.04
CA LEU A 127 7.26 9.48 -4.51
C LEU A 127 6.78 8.20 -5.21
N LEU A 128 5.75 7.55 -4.65
CA LEU A 128 5.15 6.33 -5.23
C LEU A 128 4.52 6.60 -6.60
N ILE A 129 3.78 7.70 -6.71
CA ILE A 129 3.21 8.11 -8.00
C ILE A 129 4.32 8.44 -9.02
N GLY A 130 5.37 9.16 -8.59
CA GLY A 130 6.53 9.45 -9.43
C GLY A 130 7.18 8.18 -9.98
N TYR A 131 7.41 7.19 -9.10
CA TYR A 131 7.92 5.88 -9.48
C TYR A 131 7.04 5.17 -10.52
N ILE A 132 5.72 5.11 -10.31
CA ILE A 132 4.80 4.45 -11.26
C ILE A 132 4.87 5.12 -12.64
N ARG A 133 4.95 6.46 -12.68
CA ARG A 133 5.10 7.22 -13.93
C ARG A 133 6.39 6.85 -14.66
N GLU A 134 7.52 6.85 -13.97
CA GLU A 134 8.83 6.55 -14.55
C GLU A 134 8.93 5.08 -15.02
N ALA A 135 8.35 4.16 -14.25
CA ALA A 135 8.27 2.75 -14.62
C ALA A 135 7.40 2.57 -15.87
N ALA A 136 6.24 3.23 -15.95
CA ALA A 136 5.39 3.22 -17.13
C ALA A 136 6.11 3.77 -18.37
N GLN A 137 6.84 4.88 -18.24
CA GLN A 137 7.62 5.45 -19.35
C GLN A 137 8.71 4.50 -19.85
N THR A 138 9.38 3.80 -18.93
CA THR A 138 10.44 2.82 -19.25
C THR A 138 9.92 1.68 -20.14
N ILE A 139 8.68 1.26 -19.93
CA ILE A 139 8.02 0.22 -20.75
C ILE A 139 7.24 0.78 -21.94
N GLY A 140 7.41 2.06 -22.29
CA GLY A 140 6.74 2.70 -23.42
C GLY A 140 5.24 2.97 -23.21
N SER A 141 4.80 3.12 -21.97
CA SER A 141 3.42 3.40 -21.55
C SER A 141 3.30 4.79 -20.93
N THR A 142 2.07 5.25 -20.68
CA THR A 142 1.81 6.42 -19.81
C THR A 142 1.08 6.04 -18.52
N LEU A 143 1.04 6.95 -17.54
CA LEU A 143 0.29 6.77 -16.31
C LEU A 143 -1.22 6.66 -16.57
N GLU A 144 -1.75 7.44 -17.53
CA GLU A 144 -3.14 7.39 -17.94
C GLU A 144 -3.50 6.03 -18.53
N GLU A 145 -2.60 5.44 -19.32
CA GLU A 145 -2.83 4.11 -19.87
C GLU A 145 -2.78 3.02 -18.79
N VAL A 146 -1.90 3.15 -17.79
CA VAL A 146 -1.87 2.27 -16.60
C VAL A 146 -3.19 2.37 -15.84
N LEU A 147 -3.68 3.59 -15.58
CA LEU A 147 -4.95 3.84 -14.91
C LEU A 147 -6.13 3.25 -15.69
N GLN A 148 -6.18 3.47 -17.00
CA GLN A 148 -7.25 2.95 -17.84
C GLN A 148 -7.22 1.41 -17.90
N MET A 149 -6.02 0.81 -17.93
CA MET A 149 -5.87 -0.65 -17.90
C MET A 149 -6.37 -1.24 -16.58
N ASN A 150 -5.99 -0.63 -15.45
CA ASN A 150 -6.47 -1.06 -14.13
C ASN A 150 -7.99 -0.92 -14.02
N ARG A 151 -8.58 0.18 -14.49
CA ARG A 151 -10.05 0.36 -14.54
C ARG A 151 -10.72 -0.76 -15.33
N ASN A 152 -10.24 -1.04 -16.55
CA ASN A 152 -10.82 -2.08 -17.41
C ASN A 152 -10.73 -3.47 -16.75
N LYS A 153 -9.60 -3.77 -16.09
CA LYS A 153 -9.39 -5.01 -15.34
C LYS A 153 -10.40 -5.14 -14.19
N LEU A 154 -10.53 -4.09 -13.37
CA LEU A 154 -11.45 -4.08 -12.23
C LEU A 154 -12.92 -4.16 -12.66
N GLU A 155 -13.35 -3.44 -13.70
CA GLU A 155 -14.71 -3.52 -14.26
C GLU A 155 -15.01 -4.91 -14.83
N GLY A 156 -14.01 -5.55 -15.43
CA GLY A 156 -14.13 -6.93 -15.93
C GLY A 156 -14.25 -7.97 -14.81
N ARG A 157 -13.58 -7.75 -13.68
CA ARG A 157 -13.53 -8.66 -12.53
C ARG A 157 -14.72 -8.48 -11.58
N TYR A 158 -15.04 -7.25 -11.20
CA TYR A 158 -15.99 -6.93 -10.12
C TYR A 158 -17.24 -6.21 -10.65
N LYS A 159 -18.08 -6.92 -11.42
CA LYS A 159 -19.24 -6.34 -12.12
C LYS A 159 -20.32 -5.76 -11.19
N LYS A 160 -20.40 -6.26 -9.96
CA LYS A 160 -21.39 -5.85 -8.96
C LYS A 160 -20.73 -5.37 -7.65
N GLY A 161 -19.46 -5.00 -7.72
CA GLY A 161 -18.61 -4.77 -6.55
C GLY A 161 -17.84 -6.02 -6.15
N PHE A 162 -17.07 -5.91 -5.06
CA PHE A 162 -16.18 -6.96 -4.59
C PHE A 162 -16.92 -8.19 -4.07
N THR A 163 -16.47 -9.38 -4.47
CA THR A 163 -16.84 -10.66 -3.84
C THR A 163 -15.59 -11.50 -3.59
N VAL A 164 -15.62 -12.32 -2.53
CA VAL A 164 -14.50 -13.23 -2.19
C VAL A 164 -14.27 -14.25 -3.31
N GLU A 165 -15.32 -14.70 -3.98
CA GLU A 165 -15.24 -15.64 -5.09
C GLU A 165 -14.50 -15.04 -6.30
N GLU A 166 -14.87 -13.83 -6.74
CA GLU A 166 -14.21 -13.13 -7.84
C GLU A 166 -12.76 -12.75 -7.51
N SER A 167 -12.42 -12.58 -6.22
CA SER A 167 -11.05 -12.33 -5.77
C SER A 167 -10.16 -13.59 -5.84
N ASN A 168 -10.73 -14.79 -5.68
CA ASN A 168 -9.99 -16.05 -5.72
C ASN A 168 -9.92 -16.63 -7.15
N ASN A 169 -10.93 -16.35 -7.97
CA ASN A 169 -10.99 -16.82 -9.36
C ASN A 169 -10.20 -15.89 -10.29
N ARG A 170 -8.87 -16.00 -10.26
CA ARG A 170 -7.98 -15.38 -11.25
C ARG A 170 -8.25 -16.00 -12.63
N LYS A 171 -8.52 -15.20 -13.65
CA LYS A 171 -8.67 -15.72 -15.02
C LYS A 171 -7.29 -15.88 -15.66
N ASP A 172 -7.14 -16.84 -16.57
CA ASP A 172 -5.96 -16.91 -17.43
C ASP A 172 -5.78 -15.57 -18.17
N GLY A 173 -4.64 -14.91 -17.96
CA GLY A 173 -4.35 -13.56 -18.45
C GLY A 173 -4.44 -12.43 -17.42
N ASP A 174 -4.64 -12.76 -16.13
CA ASP A 174 -4.44 -11.86 -14.99
C ASP A 174 -2.95 -11.73 -14.56
N LEU A 175 -2.01 -12.35 -15.31
CA LEU A 175 -0.57 -12.14 -15.27
C LEU A 175 -0.12 -11.54 -16.61
#